data_AF-A0A1W1Y6W6-F1
#
_entry.id   AF-A0A1W1Y6W6-F1
#
_cell.length_a   1.000
_cell.length_b   1.000
_cell.length_c   1.000
_cell.angle_alpha   90.00
_cell.angle_beta   90.00
_cell.angle_gamma   90.00
#
_symmetry.space_group_name_H-M   'P 1'
#
loop_
_entity.id
_entity.type
_entity.pdbx_description
1 polymer ?
#
loop_
_entity_poly.entity_id
_entity_poly.type
_entity_poly.pdbx_seq_one_letter_code
_entity_poly.pdbx_strand_id
1 'polypeptide(L)'
;MKKIITSGIDKIKCNNLLSISIGLVYLLFGVLKFFTAVSPAEEIAVETIDKLTFGYLSNTTSIFLLAIWETCVGLFLLLNIQKKTILKLALIHMVFTFTPLLIIPEMTFSNSSLAPTLLGQYIFKNIIIIAALATLLKNEKHSSIKVFTNL
;
A
#
# COMPACT_ATOMS: atom_id res chain seq x y z
N MET A 1 -1.42 28.62 18.11
CA MET A 1 -1.99 28.07 16.86
C MET A 1 -1.13 28.26 15.62
N LYS A 2 -0.62 29.47 15.30
CA LYS A 2 0.18 29.72 14.07
C LYS A 2 1.41 28.79 13.88
N LYS A 3 2.14 28.48 14.96
CA LYS A 3 3.37 27.65 14.93
C LYS A 3 3.12 26.16 14.58
N ILE A 4 1.92 25.64 14.84
CA ILE A 4 1.53 24.26 14.52
C ILE A 4 1.18 24.14 13.04
N ILE A 5 0.51 25.16 12.48
CA ILE A 5 0.09 25.19 11.08
C ILE A 5 1.30 25.35 10.14
N THR A 6 2.26 26.23 10.48
CA THR A 6 3.50 26.38 9.70
C THR A 6 4.35 25.11 9.71
N SER A 7 4.44 24.43 10.86
CA SER A 7 5.15 23.13 10.95
C SER A 7 4.57 22.03 10.05
N GLY A 8 3.26 22.02 9.83
CA GLY A 8 2.61 21.04 8.93
C GLY A 8 2.94 21.29 7.46
N ILE A 9 2.93 22.56 7.03
CA ILE A 9 3.23 22.97 5.65
C ILE A 9 4.70 22.70 5.31
N ASP A 10 5.62 22.96 6.24
CA ASP A 10 7.06 22.67 6.05
C ASP A 10 7.34 21.16 5.93
N LYS A 11 6.57 20.33 6.64
CA LYS A 11 6.63 18.86 6.52
C LYS A 11 6.16 18.35 5.17
N ILE A 12 5.11 18.96 4.59
CA ILE A 12 4.60 18.62 3.26
C ILE A 12 5.62 19.02 2.18
N LYS A 13 6.29 20.15 2.34
CA LYS A 13 7.31 20.65 1.38
C LYS A 13 8.54 19.76 1.25
N CYS A 14 8.92 19.03 2.29
CA CYS A 14 10.05 18.07 2.26
C CYS A 14 9.66 16.68 1.73
N ASN A 15 8.42 16.48 1.26
CA ASN A 15 8.00 15.15 0.86
C ASN A 15 8.56 14.77 -0.51
N ASN A 16 9.28 13.66 -0.55
CA ASN A 16 9.88 13.14 -1.78
C ASN A 16 8.78 12.83 -2.81
N LEU A 17 9.00 13.18 -4.07
CA LEU A 17 8.11 12.86 -5.20
C LEU A 17 7.65 11.40 -5.18
N LEU A 18 8.54 10.47 -4.80
CA LEU A 18 8.24 9.05 -4.67
C LEU A 18 7.24 8.73 -3.55
N SER A 19 7.30 9.46 -2.44
CA SER A 19 6.34 9.30 -1.34
C SER A 19 4.98 9.86 -1.72
N ILE A 20 4.96 10.97 -2.47
CA ILE A 20 3.72 11.57 -2.97
C ILE A 20 3.07 10.66 -4.01
N SER A 21 3.84 10.12 -4.96
CA SER A 21 3.29 9.24 -6.00
C SER A 21 2.69 7.96 -5.41
N ILE A 22 3.41 7.30 -4.49
CA ILE A 22 2.90 6.11 -3.79
C ILE A 22 1.67 6.48 -2.95
N GLY A 23 1.72 7.61 -2.23
CA GLY A 23 0.61 8.09 -1.42
C GLY A 23 -0.66 8.33 -2.24
N LEU A 24 -0.54 8.96 -3.41
CA LEU A 24 -1.65 9.19 -4.34
C LEU A 24 -2.23 7.89 -4.86
N VAL A 25 -1.37 6.95 -5.29
CA VAL A 25 -1.80 5.63 -5.77
C VAL A 25 -2.60 4.91 -4.69
N TYR A 26 -2.07 4.81 -3.46
CA TYR A 26 -2.76 4.21 -2.32
C TYR A 26 -4.09 4.89 -2.01
N LEU A 27 -4.11 6.23 -2.01
CA LEU A 27 -5.33 6.97 -1.69
C LEU A 27 -6.41 6.76 -2.74
N LEU A 28 -6.07 6.81 -4.03
CA LEU A 28 -7.02 6.61 -5.11
C LEU A 28 -7.59 5.18 -5.11
N PHE A 29 -6.73 4.16 -5.00
CA PHE A 29 -7.18 2.76 -4.95
C PHE A 29 -7.95 2.43 -3.67
N GLY A 30 -7.59 3.02 -2.54
CA GLY A 30 -8.30 2.83 -1.28
C GLY A 30 -9.68 3.49 -1.28
N VAL A 31 -9.76 4.73 -1.76
CA VAL A 31 -11.04 5.45 -1.84
C VAL A 31 -12.00 4.77 -2.82
N LEU A 32 -11.49 4.28 -3.95
CA LEU A 32 -12.31 3.59 -4.95
C LEU A 32 -13.01 2.36 -4.35
N LYS A 33 -12.37 1.64 -3.42
CA LYS A 33 -12.95 0.46 -2.77
C LYS A 33 -14.15 0.74 -1.84
N PHE A 34 -14.41 2.00 -1.48
CA PHE A 34 -15.66 2.36 -0.79
C PHE A 34 -16.86 2.43 -1.74
N PHE A 35 -16.61 2.53 -3.04
CA PHE A 35 -17.63 2.61 -4.08
C PHE A 35 -17.60 1.29 -4.87
N THR A 36 -18.54 0.40 -4.54
CA THR A 36 -18.55 -1.01 -4.98
C THR A 36 -18.61 -1.21 -6.50
N ALA A 37 -18.02 -2.33 -6.96
CA ALA A 37 -18.25 -3.00 -8.25
C ALA A 37 -17.51 -2.47 -9.50
N VAL A 38 -16.31 -1.90 -9.36
CA VAL A 38 -15.64 -1.21 -10.47
C VAL A 38 -14.32 -1.85 -10.92
N SER A 39 -13.73 -2.80 -10.17
CA SER A 39 -12.37 -3.27 -10.44
C SER A 39 -12.18 -4.81 -10.39
N PRO A 40 -11.55 -5.43 -11.41
CA PRO A 40 -11.17 -6.85 -11.39
C PRO A 40 -10.25 -7.23 -10.21
N ALA A 41 -9.48 -6.29 -9.67
CA ALA A 41 -8.60 -6.55 -8.53
C ALA A 41 -9.37 -6.72 -7.20
N GLU A 42 -10.63 -6.27 -7.14
CA GLU A 42 -11.48 -6.38 -5.96
C GLU A 42 -11.92 -7.83 -5.75
N GLU A 43 -12.31 -8.52 -6.83
CA GLU A 43 -12.73 -9.92 -6.82
C GLU A 43 -11.62 -10.84 -6.27
N ILE A 44 -10.40 -10.71 -6.80
CA ILE A 44 -9.26 -11.51 -6.31
C ILE A 44 -8.90 -11.16 -4.86
N ALA A 45 -8.96 -9.88 -4.48
CA ALA A 45 -8.67 -9.49 -3.10
C ALA A 45 -9.66 -10.13 -2.12
N VAL A 46 -10.96 -10.12 -2.45
CA VAL A 46 -12.00 -10.79 -1.68
C VAL A 46 -11.74 -12.29 -1.58
N GLU A 47 -11.56 -12.97 -2.70
CA GLU A 47 -11.38 -14.43 -2.71
C GLU A 47 -10.11 -14.84 -1.95
N THR A 48 -9.05 -14.04 -2.05
CA THR A 48 -7.82 -14.29 -1.31
C THR A 48 -8.00 -14.12 0.18
N ILE A 49 -8.69 -13.06 0.62
CA ILE A 49 -8.97 -12.83 2.05
C ILE A 49 -9.92 -13.90 2.59
N ASP A 50 -10.92 -14.32 1.82
CA ASP A 50 -11.82 -15.40 2.20
C ASP A 50 -11.06 -16.71 2.43
N LYS A 51 -10.21 -17.12 1.48
CA LYS A 51 -9.33 -18.29 1.61
C LYS A 51 -8.34 -18.16 2.79
N LEU A 52 -7.76 -16.98 3.01
CA LEU A 52 -6.84 -16.72 4.13
C LEU A 52 -7.52 -16.72 5.51
N THR A 53 -8.78 -16.30 5.57
CA THR A 53 -9.57 -16.22 6.81
C THR A 53 -10.43 -17.46 7.04
N PHE A 54 -10.27 -18.50 6.21
CA PHE A 54 -11.07 -19.73 6.24
C PHE A 54 -12.59 -19.45 6.18
N GLY A 55 -13.00 -18.43 5.42
CA GLY A 55 -14.39 -18.03 5.28
C GLY A 55 -14.99 -17.33 6.50
N TYR A 56 -14.18 -16.95 7.48
CA TYR A 56 -14.68 -16.29 8.70
C TYR A 56 -15.07 -14.83 8.46
N LEU A 57 -14.48 -14.18 7.46
CA LEU A 57 -14.65 -12.75 7.20
C LEU A 57 -15.53 -12.52 5.97
N SER A 58 -16.62 -11.76 6.12
CA SER A 58 -17.51 -11.47 4.99
C SER A 58 -16.80 -10.65 3.91
N ASN A 59 -17.14 -10.87 2.64
CA ASN A 59 -16.57 -10.16 1.49
C ASN A 59 -16.60 -8.63 1.66
N THR A 60 -17.73 -8.10 2.15
CA THR A 60 -17.91 -6.67 2.41
C THR A 60 -16.98 -6.17 3.50
N THR A 61 -16.82 -6.93 4.59
CA THR A 61 -15.88 -6.58 5.66
C THR A 61 -14.44 -6.59 5.17
N SER A 62 -14.06 -7.59 4.37
CA SER A 62 -12.73 -7.74 3.78
C SER A 62 -12.36 -6.54 2.91
N ILE A 63 -13.23 -6.15 1.97
CA ILE A 63 -13.01 -4.97 1.11
C ILE A 63 -12.95 -3.70 1.93
N PHE A 64 -13.86 -3.53 2.90
CA PHE A 64 -13.91 -2.32 3.71
C PHE A 64 -12.66 -2.13 4.57
N LEU A 65 -12.13 -3.21 5.16
CA LEU A 65 -10.86 -3.18 5.89
C LEU A 65 -9.68 -2.82 4.98
N LEU A 66 -9.65 -3.37 3.77
CA LEU A 66 -8.63 -3.05 2.78
C LEU A 66 -8.71 -1.59 2.33
N ALA A 67 -9.93 -1.09 2.08
CA ALA A 67 -10.20 0.30 1.73
C ALA A 67 -9.70 1.27 2.81
N ILE A 68 -10.00 0.97 4.09
CA ILE A 68 -9.50 1.75 5.23
C ILE A 68 -7.97 1.71 5.26
N TRP A 69 -7.36 0.53 5.17
CA TRP A 69 -5.90 0.39 5.22
C TRP A 69 -5.24 1.24 4.13
N GLU A 70 -5.67 1.07 2.88
CA GLU A 70 -5.05 1.75 1.75
C GLU A 70 -5.25 3.26 1.81
N THR A 71 -6.45 3.71 2.16
CA THR A 71 -6.78 5.13 2.33
C THR A 71 -5.95 5.77 3.44
N CYS A 72 -5.82 5.10 4.58
CA CYS A 72 -4.98 5.57 5.68
C CYS A 72 -3.51 5.65 5.27
N VAL A 73 -2.97 4.61 4.62
CA VAL A 73 -1.57 4.64 4.16
C VAL A 73 -1.35 5.79 3.18
N GLY A 74 -2.24 5.96 2.20
CA GLY A 74 -2.16 7.02 1.21
C GLY A 74 -2.20 8.41 1.84
N LEU A 75 -3.19 8.67 2.69
CA LEU A 75 -3.38 9.95 3.36
C LEU A 75 -2.18 10.33 4.24
N PHE A 76 -1.69 9.40 5.07
CA PHE A 76 -0.58 9.70 5.96
C PHE A 76 0.75 9.86 5.21
N LEU A 77 0.98 9.13 4.11
CA LEU A 77 2.14 9.35 3.24
C LEU A 77 2.11 10.73 2.58
N LEU A 78 0.94 11.19 2.14
CA LEU A 78 0.77 12.51 1.52
C LEU A 78 0.97 13.64 2.52
N LEU A 79 0.42 13.49 3.73
CA LEU A 79 0.57 14.47 4.81
C LEU A 79 1.95 14.40 5.50
N ASN A 80 2.79 13.42 5.15
CA ASN A 80 4.10 13.17 5.78
C ASN A 80 3.98 13.00 7.32
N ILE A 81 2.91 12.35 7.78
CA ILE A 81 2.63 12.09 9.19
C ILE A 81 3.04 10.67 9.53
N GLN A 82 3.83 10.49 10.61
CA GLN A 82 4.31 9.18 11.07
C GLN A 82 4.94 8.31 9.95
N LYS A 83 5.62 8.95 8.98
CA LYS A 83 6.07 8.33 7.73
C LYS A 83 6.79 7.00 7.92
N LYS A 84 7.68 6.86 8.90
CA LYS A 84 8.38 5.59 9.17
C LYS A 84 7.43 4.43 9.51
N THR A 85 6.39 4.67 10.30
CA THR A 85 5.39 3.66 10.65
C THR A 85 4.54 3.31 9.44
N ILE A 86 4.11 4.32 8.69
CA ILE A 86 3.26 4.15 7.51
C ILE A 86 4.00 3.42 6.39
N LEU A 87 5.28 3.72 6.17
CA LEU A 87 6.13 3.00 5.23
C LEU A 87 6.25 1.50 5.58
N LYS A 88 6.33 1.15 6.88
CA LYS A 88 6.32 -0.24 7.32
C LYS A 88 4.96 -0.91 7.06
N LEU A 89 3.86 -0.23 7.37
CA LEU A 89 2.51 -0.74 7.09
C LEU A 89 2.29 -0.93 5.59
N ALA A 90 2.75 0.00 4.76
CA ALA A 90 2.70 -0.11 3.31
C ALA A 90 3.54 -1.28 2.78
N LEU A 91 4.71 -1.55 3.37
CA LEU A 91 5.54 -2.71 3.02
C LEU A 91 4.85 -4.02 3.39
N ILE A 92 4.27 -4.13 4.58
CA ILE A 92 3.52 -5.33 5.01
C ILE A 92 2.36 -5.58 4.05
N HIS A 93 1.57 -4.54 3.76
CA HIS A 93 0.49 -4.61 2.79
C HIS A 93 0.98 -5.06 1.42
N MET A 94 2.07 -4.49 0.91
CA MET A 94 2.67 -4.88 -0.37
C MET A 94 3.15 -6.33 -0.40
N VAL A 95 3.54 -6.93 0.73
CA VAL A 95 3.85 -8.36 0.77
C VAL A 95 2.56 -9.19 0.66
N PHE A 96 1.48 -8.77 1.35
CA PHE A 96 0.21 -9.48 1.26
C PHE A 96 -0.41 -9.46 -0.14
N THR A 97 -0.14 -8.46 -0.98
CA THR A 97 -0.64 -8.45 -2.36
C THR A 97 -0.06 -9.57 -3.24
N PHE A 98 1.00 -10.26 -2.82
CA PHE A 98 1.54 -11.44 -3.51
C PHE A 98 0.88 -12.76 -3.09
N THR A 99 0.08 -12.76 -2.01
CA THR A 99 -0.61 -13.98 -1.54
C THR A 99 -1.50 -14.66 -2.61
N PRO A 100 -2.21 -13.95 -3.51
CA PRO A 100 -3.02 -14.61 -4.53
C PRO A 100 -2.20 -15.49 -5.48
N LEU A 101 -0.91 -15.18 -5.71
CA LEU A 101 -0.04 -15.99 -6.58
C LEU A 101 0.15 -17.41 -6.07
N LEU A 102 0.02 -17.61 -4.75
CA LEU A 102 0.20 -18.90 -4.09
C LEU A 102 -1.14 -19.59 -3.81
N ILE A 103 -2.16 -18.80 -3.46
CA ILE A 103 -3.44 -19.30 -2.96
C ILE A 103 -4.46 -19.50 -4.08
N ILE A 104 -4.38 -18.71 -5.15
CA ILE A 104 -5.34 -18.70 -6.27
C ILE A 104 -4.57 -18.65 -7.61
N PRO A 105 -3.65 -19.62 -7.87
CA PRO A 105 -2.84 -19.63 -9.08
C PRO A 105 -3.69 -19.68 -10.36
N GLU A 106 -4.90 -20.24 -10.31
CA GLU A 106 -5.84 -20.33 -11.42
C GLU A 106 -6.29 -18.97 -11.96
N MET A 107 -6.27 -17.91 -11.15
CA MET A 107 -6.59 -16.54 -11.58
C MET A 107 -5.34 -15.74 -11.96
N THR A 108 -4.18 -16.10 -11.40
CA THR A 108 -2.94 -15.34 -11.58
C THR A 108 -2.04 -15.88 -12.68
N PHE A 109 -2.19 -17.15 -13.08
CA PHE A 109 -1.43 -17.80 -14.14
C PHE A 109 -2.36 -18.37 -15.21
N SER A 110 -1.90 -18.38 -16.46
CA SER A 110 -2.67 -19.00 -17.54
C SER A 110 -2.60 -20.53 -17.45
N ASN A 111 -3.71 -21.23 -17.68
CA ASN A 111 -3.76 -22.69 -17.54
C ASN A 111 -2.80 -23.46 -18.47
N SER A 112 -2.42 -22.89 -19.62
CA SER A 112 -1.59 -23.56 -20.63
C SER A 112 -0.11 -23.19 -20.58
N SER A 113 0.25 -22.15 -19.83
CA SER A 113 1.64 -21.71 -19.68
C SER A 113 1.81 -21.11 -18.30
N LEU A 114 2.92 -21.39 -17.61
CA LEU A 114 3.27 -20.73 -16.34
C LEU A 114 3.46 -19.19 -16.49
N ALA A 115 3.02 -18.59 -17.60
CA ALA A 115 2.94 -17.17 -17.81
C ALA A 115 1.83 -16.55 -16.94
N PRO A 116 2.11 -15.41 -16.28
CA PRO A 116 1.13 -14.71 -15.49
C PRO A 116 0.04 -14.07 -16.36
N THR A 117 -1.20 -14.12 -15.89
CA THR A 117 -2.33 -13.37 -16.45
C THR A 117 -2.08 -11.87 -16.33
N LEU A 118 -2.95 -11.04 -16.94
CA LEU A 118 -2.85 -9.58 -16.78
C LEU A 118 -2.84 -9.17 -15.29
N LEU A 119 -3.65 -9.85 -14.48
CA LEU A 119 -3.67 -9.68 -13.03
C LEU A 119 -2.34 -10.11 -12.39
N GLY A 120 -1.85 -11.31 -12.71
CA GLY A 120 -0.57 -11.79 -12.20
C GLY A 120 0.57 -10.82 -12.53
N GLN A 121 0.57 -10.23 -13.73
CA GLN A 121 1.53 -9.20 -14.13
C GLN A 121 1.43 -7.93 -13.28
N TYR A 122 0.23 -7.49 -12.94
CA TYR A 122 0.05 -6.36 -12.02
C TYR A 122 0.61 -6.66 -10.64
N ILE A 123 0.40 -7.88 -10.11
CA ILE A 123 0.96 -8.31 -8.84
C ILE A 123 2.50 -8.30 -8.89
N PHE A 124 3.10 -8.88 -9.94
CA PHE A 124 4.56 -8.87 -10.10
C PHE A 124 5.15 -7.46 -10.16
N LYS A 125 4.44 -6.49 -10.76
CA LYS A 125 4.88 -5.08 -10.81
C LYS A 125 4.95 -4.43 -9.42
N ASN A 126 4.30 -4.97 -8.39
CA ASN A 126 4.40 -4.45 -7.02
C ASN A 126 5.83 -4.52 -6.45
N ILE A 127 6.74 -5.33 -7.03
CA ILE A 127 8.17 -5.34 -6.69
C ILE A 127 8.78 -3.93 -6.80
N ILE A 128 8.36 -3.13 -7.79
CA ILE A 128 8.83 -1.75 -7.96
C ILE A 128 8.42 -0.89 -6.75
N ILE A 129 7.17 -1.05 -6.28
CA ILE A 129 6.67 -0.29 -5.14
C ILE A 129 7.36 -0.72 -3.85
N ILE A 130 7.63 -2.02 -3.67
CA ILE A 130 8.42 -2.53 -2.53
C ILE A 130 9.81 -1.89 -2.51
N ALA A 131 10.52 -1.89 -3.65
CA ALA A 131 11.86 -1.29 -3.75
C ALA A 131 11.83 0.22 -3.44
N ALA A 132 10.82 0.92 -3.93
CA ALA A 132 10.61 2.34 -3.67
C ALA A 132 10.35 2.62 -2.18
N LEU A 133 9.44 1.87 -1.54
CA LEU A 133 9.12 1.98 -0.12
C LEU A 133 10.34 1.65 0.77
N ALA A 134 11.10 0.62 0.43
CA ALA A 134 12.32 0.25 1.16
C ALA A 134 13.38 1.36 1.08
N THR A 135 13.54 1.98 -0.10
CA THR A 135 14.45 3.12 -0.29
C THR A 135 14.01 4.33 0.54
N LEU A 136 12.72 4.66 0.52
CA LEU A 136 12.16 5.72 1.37
C LEU A 136 12.41 5.44 2.86
N LEU A 137 12.19 4.20 3.32
CA LEU A 137 12.39 3.82 4.72
C LEU A 137 13.86 3.91 5.15
N LYS A 138 14.80 3.55 4.27
CA LYS A 138 16.25 3.70 4.50
C LYS A 138 16.64 5.17 4.66
N ASN A 139 16.13 6.04 3.80
CA ASN A 139 16.44 7.48 3.82
C ASN A 139 15.91 8.16 5.10
N GLU A 140 14.75 7.75 5.61
CA GLU A 140 14.21 8.23 6.89
C GLU A 140 15.07 7.82 8.10
N LYS A 141 15.65 6.61 8.11
CA LYS A 141 16.59 6.18 9.16
C LYS A 141 17.82 7.08 9.21
N HIS A 142 18.37 7.44 8.06
CA HIS A 142 19.58 8.27 7.99
C HIS A 142 19.33 9.72 8.42
N SER A 143 18.17 10.30 8.08
CA SER A 143 17.75 11.62 8.56
C SER A 143 17.62 11.64 10.09
N SER A 144 17.01 10.58 10.67
CA SER A 144 16.83 10.47 12.12
C SER A 144 18.17 10.41 12.87
N ILE A 145 19.17 9.68 12.35
CA ILE A 145 20.49 9.53 13.00
C ILE A 145 21.26 10.86 13.03
N LYS A 146 21.24 11.65 11.93
CA LYS A 146 21.93 12.95 11.87
C LYS A 146 21.42 13.95 12.90
N VAL A 147 20.13 13.92 13.23
CA VAL A 147 19.55 14.80 14.25
C VAL A 147 20.06 14.45 15.65
N PHE A 148 20.23 13.15 15.94
CA PHE A 148 20.71 12.70 17.25
C PHE A 148 22.23 12.83 17.42
N THR A 149 23.03 12.78 16.36
CA THR A 149 24.50 12.96 16.45
C THR A 149 24.93 14.43 16.52
N ASN A 150 24.02 15.37 16.25
CA ASN A 150 24.27 16.81 16.32
C ASN A 150 23.73 17.45 17.63
N LEU A 151 23.40 16.62 18.63
CA LEU A 151 23.04 17.00 19.99
C LEU A 151 24.10 16.46 20.95
#